data_AF-W7PTP2-F1
#
_entry.id   AF-W7PTP2-F1
#
_cell.length_a   1.000
_cell.length_b   1.000
_cell.length_c   1.000
_cell.angle_alpha   90.00
_cell.angle_beta   90.00
_cell.angle_gamma   90.00
#
_symmetry.space_group_name_H-M   'P 1'
#
loop_
_entity.id
_entity.type
_entity.pdbx_description
1 polymer ?
#
loop_
_entity_poly.entity_id
_entity_poly.type
_entity_poly.pdbx_seq_one_letter_code
_entity_poly.pdbx_strand_id
1 'polypeptide(L)' 'MAAGAALSAKRGEKKASELDGAARQMYESMDEQELEKMASAKQKNKPKHNARS' A
#
# COMPACT_ATOMS: atom_id res chain seq x y z
N MET A 1 2.68 4.61 1.71
CA MET A 1 2.32 3.47 0.85
C MET A 1 0.81 3.26 0.94
N ALA A 2 0.09 3.28 -0.18
CA ALA A 2 -1.36 3.01 -0.20
C ALA A 2 -1.67 1.53 0.12
N ALA A 3 -0.91 0.61 -0.48
CA ALA A 3 -1.05 -0.83 -0.24
C ALA A 3 -0.82 -1.23 1.24
N GLY A 4 0.12 -0.58 1.93
CA GLY A 4 0.35 -0.84 3.36
C GLY A 4 -0.82 -0.41 4.25
N ALA A 5 -1.47 0.72 3.93
CA ALA A 5 -2.65 1.17 4.68
C ALA A 5 -3.85 0.24 4.44
N ALA A 6 -4.05 -0.18 3.18
CA ALA A 6 -5.08 -1.14 2.81
C ALA A 6 -4.87 -2.52 3.48
N LEU A 7 -3.62 -3.00 3.56
CA LEU A 7 -3.28 -4.26 4.24
C LEU A 7 -3.60 -4.20 5.73
N SER A 8 -3.18 -3.14 6.42
CA SER A 8 -3.50 -2.95 7.84
C SER A 8 -5.00 -2.85 8.10
N ALA A 9 -5.77 -2.28 7.16
CA ALA A 9 -7.23 -2.28 7.26
C ALA A 9 -7.85 -3.67 7.06
N LYS A 10 -7.34 -4.49 6.11
CA LYS A 10 -7.78 -5.90 5.98
C LYS A 10 -7.46 -6.73 7.22
N ARG A 11 -6.34 -6.45 7.89
CA ARG A 11 -5.94 -7.10 9.15
C ARG A 11 -6.70 -6.60 10.38
N GLY A 12 -7.55 -5.58 10.23
CA GLY A 12 -8.32 -4.99 11.33
C GLY A 12 -7.51 -4.03 12.22
N GLU A 13 -6.27 -3.71 11.85
CA GLU A 13 -5.42 -2.75 12.58
C GLU A 13 -5.84 -1.30 12.31
N LYS A 14 -6.50 -1.04 11.17
CA LYS A 14 -7.03 0.27 10.77
C LYS A 14 -8.48 0.17 10.35
N LYS A 15 -9.25 1.24 10.52
CA LYS A 15 -10.62 1.29 10.01
C LYS A 15 -10.59 1.52 8.50
N ALA A 16 -11.38 0.74 7.76
CA ALA A 16 -11.57 0.94 6.32
C ALA A 16 -12.07 2.36 5.98
N SER A 17 -12.83 2.97 6.89
CA SER A 17 -13.32 4.35 6.78
C SER A 17 -12.23 5.42 6.83
N GLU A 18 -11.04 5.09 7.33
CA GLU A 18 -9.87 5.99 7.39
C GLU A 18 -8.98 5.83 6.14
N LEU A 19 -9.35 4.93 5.21
CA LEU A 19 -8.65 4.78 3.94
C LEU A 19 -9.20 5.78 2.94
N ASP A 20 -8.28 6.52 2.31
CA ASP A 20 -8.61 7.48 1.27
C ASP A 20 -7.92 7.18 -0.06
N GLY A 21 -8.61 7.58 -1.14
CA GLY A 21 -8.14 7.46 -2.51
C GLY A 21 -7.78 6.03 -2.91
N ALA A 22 -6.54 5.84 -3.35
CA ALA A 22 -6.05 4.54 -3.84
C ALA A 22 -6.08 3.46 -2.75
N ALA A 23 -5.87 3.80 -1.47
CA ALA A 23 -5.87 2.80 -0.40
C ALA A 23 -7.26 2.16 -0.21
N ARG A 24 -8.33 2.95 -0.36
CA ARG A 24 -9.70 2.46 -0.27
C ARG A 24 -10.07 1.55 -1.43
N GLN A 25 -9.75 1.95 -2.65
CA GLN A 25 -9.95 1.13 -3.85
C GLN A 25 -9.18 -0.18 -3.77
N MET A 26 -7.93 -0.14 -3.29
CA MET A 26 -7.10 -1.31 -3.06
C MET A 26 -7.70 -2.24 -1.99
N TYR A 27 -8.25 -1.71 -0.89
CA TYR A 27 -8.91 -2.51 0.14
C TYR A 27 -10.17 -3.22 -0.38
N GLU A 28 -10.96 -2.56 -1.23
CA GLU A 28 -12.20 -3.11 -1.79
C GLU A 28 -11.96 -4.11 -2.93
N SER A 29 -10.91 -3.89 -3.75
CA SER A 29 -10.69 -4.66 -4.99
C SER A 29 -9.57 -5.70 -4.91
N MET A 30 -8.69 -5.66 -3.90
CA MET A 30 -7.55 -6.57 -3.78
C MET A 30 -7.61 -7.42 -2.51
N ASP A 31 -6.99 -8.58 -2.55
CA ASP A 31 -6.89 -9.47 -1.40
C ASP A 31 -5.70 -9.20 -0.50
N GLU A 32 -5.74 -9.70 0.75
CA GLU A 32 -4.69 -9.46 1.74
C GLU A 32 -3.31 -9.82 1.19
N GLN A 33 -3.19 -10.97 0.51
CA GLN A 33 -1.94 -11.41 -0.09
C GLN A 33 -1.47 -10.52 -1.25
N GLU A 34 -2.39 -9.96 -2.04
CA GLU A 34 -2.02 -9.05 -3.12
C GLU A 34 -1.56 -7.70 -2.56
N LEU A 35 -2.26 -7.18 -1.55
CA LEU A 35 -1.87 -5.98 -0.81
C LEU A 35 -0.51 -6.17 -0.15
N GLU A 36 -0.24 -7.33 0.43
CA GLU A 36 1.03 -7.68 1.05
C GLU A 36 2.16 -7.75 0.01
N LYS A 37 1.92 -8.36 -1.15
CA LYS A 37 2.87 -8.38 -2.27
C LYS A 37 3.17 -6.98 -2.78
N MET A 38 2.15 -6.13 -2.92
CA MET A 38 2.33 -4.74 -3.36
C MET A 38 3.02 -3.86 -2.32
N ALA A 39 2.73 -4.05 -1.03
CA ALA A 39 3.41 -3.34 0.05
C ALA A 39 4.86 -3.82 0.20
N SER A 40 5.11 -5.12 0.03
CA SER A 40 6.43 -5.75 0.07
C SER A 40 7.24 -5.54 -1.21
N ALA A 41 6.59 -5.11 -2.30
CA ALA A 41 7.26 -4.70 -3.53
C ALA A 41 8.11 -3.44 -3.25
N LYS A 42 9.33 -3.66 -2.76
CA LYS A 42 10.39 -2.65 -2.77
C LYS A 42 10.52 -2.17 -4.22
N GLN A 43 10.60 -0.86 -4.42
CA GLN A 43 11.04 -0.25 -5.67
C GLN A 43 12.49 -0.69 -5.93
N LYS A 44 12.69 -1.94 -6.36
CA LYS A 44 14.02 -2.53 -6.54
C LYS A 44 14.74 -1.97 -7.77
N ASN A 45 14.03 -1.25 -8.64
CA ASN A 45 14.55 -0.78 -9.93
C ASN A 45 14.19 0.68 -10.29
N LYS A 46 13.67 1.51 -9.37
CA LYS A 46 13.65 2.95 -9.67
C LYS A 46 15.05 3.50 -9.42
N PRO A 47 15.66 4.24 -10.36
CA PRO A 47 16.89 4.95 -10.05
C PRO A 47 16.63 5.76 -8.79
N LYS A 48 17.46 5.57 -7.76
CA LYS A 48 17.50 6.52 -6.64
C LYS A 48 17.77 7.85 -7.31
N HIS A 49 16.78 8.74 -7.34
CA HIS A 49 17.05 10.12 -7.66
C HIS A 49 17.98 10.61 -6.56
N ASN A 50 19.28 10.60 -6.86
CA ASN A 50 20.26 11.32 -6.08
C ASN A 50 19.71 12.74 -6.03
N ALA A 51 19.31 13.18 -4.83
CA ALA A 51 19.13 14.59 -4.55
C ALA A 51 20.48 15.22 -4.88
N ARG A 52 20.56 15.78 -6.09
CA ARG A 52 21.67 16.59 -6.54
C ARG A 52 21.55 17.85 -5.68
N SER A 53 22.44 17.96 -4.70
CA SER A 53 22.72 19.21 -4.00
C SER A 53 23.27 20.23 -4.98
#